data_AF-A0A8D8CF07-F1
#
_entry.id   AF-A0A8D8CF07-F1
#
_cell.length_a   1.000
_cell.length_b   1.000
_cell.length_c   1.000
_cell.angle_alpha   90.00
_cell.angle_beta   90.00
_cell.angle_gamma   90.00
#
_symmetry.space_group_name_H-M   'P 1'
#
loop_
_entity.id
_entity.type
_entity.pdbx_description
1 polymer ?
#
loop_
_entity_poly.entity_id
_entity_poly.type
_entity_poly.pdbx_seq_one_letter_code
_entity_poly.pdbx_strand_id
1 'polypeptide(L)'
;MKWFMVVVAAATICGLSEGARKLKGSTDVDALRHRYLALESRAATIVGQLDSVENQKEEDRSAMRNVVLKELLEIYGGFASEDLGADDTYNEEDYEILTRFYEWQLLQSDLINVHKLFDAFRSFVRNKNQLPRDDPDLELASLDLADTVLSDPHFPVNGTLDQIDTIMVRQGVYYKAQLEAKSTICSFGLSAQQVLYQLYNAISITELKGYSMMQFSWMLLKAYGKGE
;
A
#
# COMPACT_ATOMS: atom_id res chain seq x y z
N MET A 1 -11.43 -59.69 20.92
CA MET A 1 -12.02 -58.36 21.22
C MET A 1 -11.10 -57.30 20.64
N LYS A 2 -11.59 -56.57 19.64
CA LYS A 2 -10.88 -55.51 18.91
C LYS A 2 -10.89 -54.23 19.74
N TRP A 3 -9.74 -53.63 20.01
CA TRP A 3 -9.65 -52.22 20.41
C TRP A 3 -8.80 -51.50 19.35
N PHE A 4 -9.45 -50.53 18.72
CA PHE A 4 -8.98 -49.78 17.55
C PHE A 4 -7.86 -48.82 17.93
N MET A 5 -6.77 -48.84 17.16
CA MET A 5 -5.85 -47.71 17.04
C MET A 5 -6.61 -46.52 16.43
N VAL A 6 -6.68 -45.41 17.16
CA VAL A 6 -7.08 -44.12 16.59
C VAL A 6 -5.85 -43.51 15.93
N VAL A 7 -5.78 -43.62 14.61
CA VAL A 7 -4.86 -42.83 13.79
C VAL A 7 -5.45 -41.42 13.70
N VAL A 8 -4.88 -40.47 14.45
CA VAL A 8 -5.15 -39.05 14.23
C VAL A 8 -4.45 -38.67 12.94
N ALA A 9 -5.23 -38.60 11.86
CA ALA A 9 -4.77 -38.00 10.61
C ALA A 9 -4.51 -36.51 10.89
N ALA A 10 -3.24 -36.14 10.97
CA ALA A 10 -2.82 -34.75 10.88
C ALA A 10 -3.25 -34.24 9.50
N ALA A 11 -4.38 -33.52 9.45
CA ALA A 11 -4.73 -32.72 8.30
C ALA A 11 -3.72 -31.56 8.26
N THR A 12 -2.61 -31.78 7.56
CA THR A 12 -1.77 -30.71 7.05
C THR A 12 -2.68 -29.83 6.20
N ILE A 13 -3.10 -28.69 6.75
CA ILE A 13 -3.65 -27.60 5.96
C ILE A 13 -2.46 -27.11 5.14
N CYS A 14 -2.25 -27.73 3.98
CA CYS A 14 -1.46 -27.15 2.92
C CYS A 14 -2.12 -25.81 2.60
N GLY A 15 -1.48 -24.72 3.03
CA GLY A 15 -1.77 -23.39 2.54
C GLY A 15 -1.57 -23.40 1.03
N LEU A 16 -2.67 -23.60 0.30
CA LEU A 16 -2.77 -23.19 -1.08
C LEU A 16 -2.73 -21.66 -1.05
N SER A 17 -1.53 -21.13 -1.26
CA SER A 17 -1.36 -19.81 -1.84
C SER A 17 -2.04 -19.83 -3.21
N GLU A 18 -3.34 -19.55 -3.24
CA GLU A 18 -3.99 -19.09 -4.46
C GLU A 18 -3.45 -17.68 -4.71
N GLY A 19 -2.26 -17.61 -5.32
CA GLY A 19 -1.81 -16.39 -5.96
C GLY A 19 -2.90 -15.96 -6.93
N ALA A 20 -3.45 -14.77 -6.72
CA ALA A 20 -4.51 -14.20 -7.55
C ALA A 20 -4.18 -14.47 -9.03
N ARG A 21 -5.10 -15.14 -9.73
CA ARG A 21 -4.87 -15.61 -11.10
C ARG A 21 -4.59 -14.40 -11.98
N LYS A 22 -3.32 -14.19 -12.37
CA LYS A 22 -2.92 -13.04 -13.21
C LYS A 22 -3.78 -13.04 -14.47
N LEU A 23 -4.63 -12.02 -14.61
CA LEU A 23 -5.51 -11.88 -15.76
C LEU A 23 -4.64 -11.79 -17.01
N LYS A 24 -5.06 -12.42 -18.12
CA LYS A 24 -4.29 -12.38 -19.36
C LYS A 24 -4.22 -10.92 -19.85
N GLY A 25 -3.01 -10.36 -19.91
CA GLY A 25 -2.78 -8.95 -20.27
C GLY A 25 -2.58 -8.00 -19.08
N SER A 26 -2.66 -8.49 -17.84
CA SER A 26 -2.38 -7.74 -16.62
C SER A 26 -0.90 -7.39 -16.51
N THR A 27 -0.62 -6.16 -16.09
CA THR A 27 0.73 -5.67 -15.78
C THR A 27 1.22 -6.23 -14.43
N ASP A 28 2.49 -6.00 -14.10
CA ASP A 28 3.02 -6.42 -12.80
C ASP A 28 2.44 -5.59 -11.65
N VAL A 29 2.18 -4.30 -11.87
CA VAL A 29 1.49 -3.45 -10.88
C VAL A 29 0.04 -3.91 -10.62
N ASP A 30 -0.65 -4.45 -11.63
CA ASP A 30 -2.00 -5.00 -11.42
C ASP A 30 -1.97 -6.27 -10.56
N ALA A 31 -0.96 -7.13 -10.75
CA ALA A 31 -0.77 -8.29 -9.89
C ALA A 31 -0.46 -7.86 -8.45
N LEU A 32 0.34 -6.80 -8.29
CA LEU A 32 0.65 -6.22 -6.98
C LEU A 32 -0.59 -5.58 -6.32
N ARG A 33 -1.45 -4.89 -7.08
CA ARG A 33 -2.75 -4.40 -6.58
C ARG A 33 -3.63 -5.54 -6.06
N HIS A 34 -3.76 -6.63 -6.83
CA HIS A 34 -4.54 -7.79 -6.38
C HIS A 34 -3.96 -8.41 -5.12
N ARG A 35 -2.62 -8.50 -5.03
CA ARG A 35 -1.92 -8.95 -3.83
C ARG A 35 -2.24 -8.05 -2.64
N TYR A 36 -2.15 -6.73 -2.81
CA TYR A 36 -2.46 -5.76 -1.77
C TYR A 36 -3.91 -5.89 -1.28
N LEU A 37 -4.91 -5.96 -2.17
CA LEU A 37 -6.32 -6.09 -1.77
C LEU A 37 -6.59 -7.35 -0.92
N ALA A 38 -5.88 -8.45 -1.20
CA ALA A 38 -5.97 -9.65 -0.36
C ALA A 38 -5.37 -9.42 1.04
N LEU A 39 -4.27 -8.69 1.14
CA LEU A 39 -3.64 -8.31 2.41
C LEU A 39 -4.53 -7.34 3.21
N GLU A 40 -5.11 -6.34 2.54
CA GLU A 40 -6.06 -5.39 3.12
C GLU A 40 -7.28 -6.12 3.69
N SER A 41 -7.88 -7.04 2.93
CA SER A 41 -9.03 -7.83 3.40
C SER A 41 -8.70 -8.66 4.65
N ARG A 42 -7.50 -9.25 4.70
CA ARG A 42 -7.00 -9.95 5.89
C ARG A 42 -6.83 -8.98 7.07
N ALA A 43 -6.19 -7.84 6.85
CA ALA A 43 -5.97 -6.82 7.88
C ALA A 43 -7.29 -6.28 8.44
N ALA A 44 -8.27 -5.98 7.59
CA ALA A 44 -9.60 -5.55 7.98
C ALA A 44 -10.31 -6.61 8.85
N THR A 45 -10.18 -7.89 8.51
CA THR A 45 -10.73 -8.99 9.31
C THR A 45 -10.12 -9.04 10.71
N ILE A 46 -8.81 -8.82 10.83
CA ILE A 46 -8.10 -8.80 12.11
C ILE A 46 -8.56 -7.61 12.96
N VAL A 47 -8.63 -6.42 12.38
CA VAL A 47 -9.10 -5.21 13.08
C VAL A 47 -10.55 -5.33 13.52
N GLY A 48 -11.42 -5.95 12.71
CA GLY A 48 -12.82 -6.20 13.05
C GLY A 48 -13.01 -7.11 14.28
N GLN A 49 -11.98 -7.85 14.72
CA GLN A 49 -12.05 -8.61 15.95
C GLN A 49 -12.20 -7.72 17.18
N LEU A 50 -11.72 -6.47 17.12
CA LEU A 50 -11.83 -5.50 18.22
C LEU A 50 -13.28 -5.17 18.57
N ASP A 51 -14.16 -5.16 17.57
CA ASP A 51 -15.58 -4.85 17.75
C ASP A 51 -16.30 -5.92 18.59
N SER A 52 -15.75 -7.14 18.66
CA SER A 52 -16.32 -8.25 19.47
C SER A 52 -16.01 -8.18 20.97
N VAL A 53 -15.13 -7.26 21.38
CA VAL A 53 -14.53 -7.22 22.73
C VAL A 53 -15.08 -6.05 23.57
N GLU A 54 -16.05 -5.29 23.07
CA GLU A 54 -16.61 -4.10 23.74
C GLU A 54 -17.10 -4.33 25.18
N ASN A 55 -17.53 -5.57 25.52
CA ASN A 55 -18.07 -5.94 26.82
C ASN A 55 -17.06 -6.63 27.79
N GLN A 56 -15.75 -6.59 27.50
CA GLN A 56 -14.71 -7.21 28.33
C GLN A 56 -13.97 -6.21 29.24
N LYS A 57 -13.14 -6.72 30.16
CA LYS A 57 -12.32 -5.88 31.06
C LYS A 57 -11.28 -5.12 30.25
N GLU A 58 -10.88 -3.94 30.75
CA GLU A 58 -9.90 -3.07 30.06
C GLU A 58 -8.57 -3.76 29.75
N GLU A 59 -8.10 -4.61 30.66
CA GLU A 59 -6.86 -5.38 30.48
C GLU A 59 -6.94 -6.33 29.28
N ASP A 60 -8.08 -7.00 29.09
CA ASP A 60 -8.33 -7.91 27.96
C ASP A 60 -8.42 -7.12 26.64
N ARG A 61 -8.99 -5.91 26.67
CA ARG A 61 -9.06 -5.01 25.50
C ARG A 61 -7.67 -4.55 25.06
N SER A 62 -6.83 -4.11 26.00
CA SER A 62 -5.46 -3.68 25.71
C SER A 62 -4.61 -4.82 25.17
N ALA A 63 -4.74 -6.03 25.74
CA ALA A 63 -4.06 -7.21 25.23
C ALA A 63 -4.44 -7.54 23.79
N MET A 64 -5.75 -7.48 23.45
CA MET A 64 -6.22 -7.72 22.09
C MET A 64 -5.74 -6.65 21.12
N ARG A 65 -5.79 -5.36 21.49
CA ARG A 65 -5.27 -4.25 20.66
C ARG A 65 -3.80 -4.45 20.30
N ASN A 66 -2.99 -4.87 21.28
CA ASN A 66 -1.57 -5.13 21.06
C ASN A 66 -1.33 -6.29 20.09
N VAL A 67 -2.17 -7.33 20.10
CA VAL A 67 -2.12 -8.42 19.11
C VAL A 67 -2.46 -7.90 17.71
N VAL A 68 -3.55 -7.13 17.59
CA VAL A 68 -3.99 -6.55 16.32
C VAL A 68 -2.93 -5.62 15.72
N LEU A 69 -2.36 -4.71 16.53
CA LEU A 69 -1.31 -3.80 16.10
C LEU A 69 -0.09 -4.53 15.53
N LYS A 70 0.33 -5.62 16.19
CA LYS A 70 1.45 -6.42 15.71
C LYS A 70 1.15 -7.05 14.34
N GLU A 71 -0.01 -7.66 14.19
CA GLU A 71 -0.41 -8.27 12.91
C GLU A 71 -0.51 -7.23 11.80
N LEU A 72 -1.01 -6.02 12.09
CA LEU A 72 -1.04 -4.92 11.13
C LEU A 72 0.36 -4.51 10.68
N LEU A 73 1.27 -4.29 11.63
CA LEU A 73 2.67 -3.94 11.32
C LEU A 73 3.37 -5.05 10.51
N GLU A 74 3.08 -6.31 10.79
CA GLU A 74 3.63 -7.45 10.05
C GLU A 74 3.10 -7.51 8.61
N ILE A 75 1.78 -7.39 8.42
CA ILE A 75 1.16 -7.42 7.09
C ILE A 75 1.68 -6.27 6.22
N TYR A 76 1.63 -5.04 6.73
CA TYR A 76 2.03 -3.86 5.98
C TYR A 76 3.55 -3.73 5.86
N GLY A 77 4.31 -4.21 6.85
CA GLY A 77 5.77 -4.32 6.77
C GLY A 77 6.22 -5.28 5.67
N GLY A 78 5.58 -6.45 5.56
CA GLY A 78 5.80 -7.41 4.49
C GLY A 78 5.44 -6.82 3.12
N PHE A 79 4.28 -6.18 3.00
CA PHE A 79 3.89 -5.52 1.76
C PHE A 79 4.90 -4.43 1.33
N ALA A 80 5.26 -3.54 2.25
CA ALA A 80 6.13 -2.40 1.94
C ALA A 80 7.57 -2.82 1.62
N SER A 81 8.07 -3.89 2.23
CA SER A 81 9.47 -4.31 2.13
C SER A 81 9.71 -5.45 1.14
N GLU A 82 8.80 -6.42 1.09
CA GLU A 82 8.94 -7.63 0.27
C GLU A 82 8.19 -7.50 -1.05
N ASP A 83 6.90 -7.13 -1.02
CA ASP A 83 6.07 -7.10 -2.23
C ASP A 83 6.41 -5.90 -3.13
N LEU A 84 6.55 -4.70 -2.55
CA LEU A 84 7.02 -3.50 -3.29
C LEU A 84 8.55 -3.49 -3.47
N GLY A 85 9.30 -4.23 -2.65
CA GLY A 85 10.76 -4.30 -2.69
C GLY A 85 11.47 -3.08 -2.11
N ALA A 86 12.71 -3.28 -1.63
CA ALA A 86 13.52 -2.22 -1.01
C ALA A 86 13.98 -1.14 -2.01
N ASP A 87 14.08 -1.50 -3.29
CA ASP A 87 14.60 -0.63 -4.36
C ASP A 87 13.50 0.19 -5.07
N ASP A 88 12.22 -0.01 -4.74
CA ASP A 88 11.10 0.78 -5.28
C ASP A 88 10.98 2.14 -4.57
N THR A 89 12.12 2.83 -4.48
CA THR A 89 12.22 4.26 -4.15
C THR A 89 11.99 5.08 -5.40
N TYR A 90 11.44 6.29 -5.27
CA TYR A 90 11.31 7.15 -6.45
C TYR A 90 12.70 7.51 -7.00
N ASN A 91 12.96 7.14 -8.24
CA ASN A 91 14.13 7.56 -8.99
C ASN A 91 13.68 8.43 -10.18
N GLU A 92 14.20 9.65 -10.25
CA GLU A 92 13.90 10.56 -11.36
C GLU A 92 14.37 10.01 -12.72
N GLU A 93 15.44 9.22 -12.72
CA GLU A 93 16.01 8.62 -13.92
C GLU A 93 15.08 7.56 -14.54
N ASP A 94 14.29 6.85 -13.71
CA ASP A 94 13.34 5.83 -14.19
C ASP A 94 12.24 6.46 -15.07
N TYR A 95 12.02 7.76 -14.91
CA TYR A 95 11.01 8.55 -15.61
C TYR A 95 11.62 9.65 -16.48
N GLU A 96 12.91 9.58 -16.81
CA GLU A 96 13.62 10.64 -17.55
C GLU A 96 12.89 10.97 -18.87
N ILE A 97 12.41 9.97 -19.59
CA ILE A 97 11.64 10.19 -20.82
C ILE A 97 10.33 10.93 -20.55
N LEU A 98 9.69 10.68 -19.41
CA LEU A 98 8.43 11.31 -19.05
C LEU A 98 8.59 12.80 -18.77
N THR A 99 9.77 13.23 -18.27
CA THR A 99 10.08 14.64 -17.98
C THR A 99 9.98 15.58 -19.18
N ARG A 100 10.00 15.04 -20.41
CA ARG A 100 9.87 15.80 -21.66
C ARG A 100 8.43 16.13 -22.01
N PHE A 101 7.43 15.49 -21.37
CA PHE A 101 6.02 15.77 -21.59
C PHE A 101 5.51 16.79 -20.57
N TYR A 102 4.78 17.81 -21.03
CA TYR A 102 4.23 18.83 -20.15
C TYR A 102 3.31 18.25 -19.08
N GLU A 103 2.49 17.26 -19.44
CA GLU A 103 1.54 16.64 -18.52
C GLU A 103 2.23 15.85 -17.40
N TRP A 104 3.44 15.34 -17.62
CA TRP A 104 4.22 14.71 -16.56
C TRP A 104 4.62 15.74 -15.51
N GLN A 105 4.99 16.96 -15.92
CA GLN A 105 5.37 18.02 -14.99
C GLN A 105 4.22 18.40 -14.04
N LEU A 106 2.98 18.24 -14.48
CA LEU A 106 1.80 18.46 -13.65
C LEU A 106 1.64 17.38 -12.57
N LEU A 107 2.04 16.14 -12.86
CA LEU A 107 1.91 14.99 -11.96
C LEU A 107 3.13 14.81 -11.05
N GLN A 108 4.32 15.17 -11.54
CA GLN A 108 5.59 14.78 -10.94
C GLN A 108 5.71 15.18 -9.47
N SER A 109 5.23 16.37 -9.10
CA SER A 109 5.25 16.83 -7.71
C SER A 109 4.41 15.93 -6.78
N ASP A 110 3.21 15.56 -7.22
CA ASP A 110 2.28 14.73 -6.44
C ASP A 110 2.84 13.31 -6.27
N LEU A 111 3.41 12.74 -7.34
CA LEU A 111 4.06 11.42 -7.31
C LEU A 111 5.24 11.43 -6.32
N ILE A 112 6.13 12.42 -6.42
CA ILE A 112 7.29 12.53 -5.53
C ILE A 112 6.86 12.60 -4.05
N ASN A 113 5.82 13.38 -3.75
CA ASN A 113 5.36 13.55 -2.38
C ASN A 113 4.84 12.24 -1.79
N VAL A 114 4.01 11.50 -2.53
CA VAL A 114 3.50 10.20 -2.08
C VAL A 114 4.63 9.19 -1.91
N HIS A 115 5.60 9.15 -2.84
CA HIS A 115 6.75 8.25 -2.72
C HIS A 115 7.61 8.55 -1.49
N LYS A 116 7.92 9.83 -1.22
CA LYS A 116 8.70 10.22 -0.03
C LYS A 116 7.99 9.87 1.27
N LEU A 117 6.69 10.11 1.34
CA LEU A 117 5.89 9.73 2.50
C LEU A 117 5.84 8.20 2.65
N PHE A 118 5.77 7.47 1.54
CA PHE A 118 5.82 6.01 1.55
C PHE A 118 7.17 5.48 2.06
N ASP A 119 8.29 6.12 1.75
CA ASP A 119 9.60 5.72 2.29
C ASP A 119 9.69 5.94 3.81
N ALA A 120 9.07 7.00 4.32
CA ALA A 120 8.92 7.24 5.76
C ALA A 120 8.03 6.16 6.41
N PHE A 121 6.87 5.86 5.80
CA PHE A 121 5.97 4.78 6.20
C PHE A 121 6.67 3.42 6.23
N ARG A 122 7.40 3.06 5.15
CA ARG A 122 8.18 1.83 5.04
C ARG A 122 9.21 1.72 6.17
N SER A 123 9.91 2.81 6.44
CA SER A 123 10.88 2.88 7.54
C SER A 123 10.22 2.68 8.90
N PHE A 124 9.03 3.28 9.10
CA PHE A 124 8.22 3.09 10.29
C PHE A 124 7.83 1.61 10.48
N VAL A 125 7.17 0.98 9.50
CA VAL A 125 6.71 -0.41 9.66
C VAL A 125 7.86 -1.41 9.80
N ARG A 126 9.00 -1.18 9.14
CA ARG A 126 10.19 -2.03 9.25
C ARG A 126 10.82 -1.99 10.63
N ASN A 127 11.00 -0.79 11.19
CA ASN A 127 11.72 -0.60 12.44
C ASN A 127 10.91 -1.05 13.67
N LYS A 128 9.59 -1.15 13.54
CA LYS A 128 8.67 -1.33 14.67
C LYS A 128 8.27 -2.80 14.92
N ASN A 129 8.75 -3.74 14.11
CA ASN A 129 8.67 -5.18 14.40
C ASN A 129 9.48 -5.62 15.64
N GLN A 130 10.28 -4.72 16.23
CA GLN A 130 11.22 -5.01 17.32
C GLN A 130 10.95 -4.24 18.62
N LEU A 131 9.96 -3.33 18.67
CA LEU A 131 9.74 -2.50 19.86
C LEU A 131 8.89 -3.18 20.96
N PRO A 132 9.10 -2.80 22.24
CA PRO A 132 8.27 -3.24 23.36
C PRO A 132 6.80 -2.81 23.20
N ARG A 133 5.90 -3.66 23.68
CA ARG A 133 4.46 -3.64 23.36
C ARG A 133 3.65 -2.48 23.94
N ASP A 134 4.08 -1.91 25.07
CA ASP A 134 3.45 -0.75 25.72
C ASP A 134 4.40 0.46 25.67
N ASP A 135 5.09 0.63 24.55
CA ASP A 135 5.96 1.79 24.36
C ASP A 135 5.09 3.01 24.01
N PRO A 136 4.96 4.01 24.90
CA PRO A 136 4.21 5.23 24.59
C PRO A 136 4.76 5.97 23.37
N ASP A 137 6.03 5.76 23.03
CA ASP A 137 6.65 6.32 21.83
C ASP A 137 6.15 5.65 20.54
N LEU A 138 5.70 4.39 20.61
CA LEU A 138 5.08 3.70 19.49
C LEU A 138 3.68 4.24 19.21
N GLU A 139 2.85 4.43 20.24
CA GLU A 139 1.52 5.00 20.05
C GLU A 139 1.63 6.42 19.49
N LEU A 140 2.46 7.28 20.08
CA LEU A 140 2.62 8.64 19.61
C LEU A 140 3.10 8.69 18.15
N ALA A 141 4.14 7.92 17.79
CA ALA A 141 4.65 7.86 16.42
C ALA A 141 3.62 7.30 15.43
N SER A 142 2.76 6.36 15.87
CA SER A 142 1.68 5.81 15.07
C SER A 142 0.63 6.88 14.74
N LEU A 143 0.27 7.69 15.73
CA LEU A 143 -0.72 8.76 15.55
C LEU A 143 -0.17 9.89 14.68
N ASP A 144 1.10 10.26 14.86
CA ASP A 144 1.77 11.27 14.04
C ASP A 144 1.85 10.84 12.56
N LEU A 145 2.18 9.57 12.31
CA LEU A 145 2.14 8.99 10.97
C LEU A 145 0.72 9.03 10.38
N ALA A 146 -0.28 8.61 11.16
CA ALA A 146 -1.66 8.58 10.70
C ALA A 146 -2.17 10.00 10.37
N ASP A 147 -1.86 10.98 11.21
CA ASP A 147 -2.22 12.38 10.99
C ASP A 147 -1.53 12.96 9.76
N THR A 148 -0.23 12.68 9.58
CA THR A 148 0.52 13.09 8.37
C THR A 148 -0.10 12.49 7.11
N VAL A 149 -0.48 11.21 7.12
CA VAL A 149 -1.06 10.54 5.94
C VAL A 149 -2.47 11.07 5.62
N LEU A 150 -3.31 11.23 6.63
CA LEU A 150 -4.74 11.49 6.45
C LEU A 150 -5.09 12.98 6.43
N SER A 151 -4.33 13.80 7.17
CA SER A 151 -4.72 15.15 7.56
C SER A 151 -3.62 16.21 7.36
N ASP A 152 -2.48 15.88 6.72
CA ASP A 152 -1.43 16.87 6.49
C ASP A 152 -2.01 18.13 5.83
N PRO A 153 -1.72 19.33 6.35
CA PRO A 153 -2.37 20.56 5.89
C PRO A 153 -1.96 20.99 4.49
N HIS A 154 -0.85 20.46 3.95
CA HIS A 154 -0.32 20.82 2.64
C HIS A 154 -0.50 19.70 1.62
N PHE A 155 -0.28 18.45 2.02
CA PHE A 155 -0.23 17.27 1.15
C PHE A 155 -0.92 16.05 1.77
N PRO A 156 -2.23 16.14 2.11
CA PRO A 156 -2.96 14.98 2.59
C PRO A 156 -3.05 13.95 1.45
N VAL A 157 -2.76 12.68 1.72
CA VAL A 157 -2.62 11.66 0.67
C VAL A 157 -3.89 11.56 -0.17
N ASN A 158 -5.07 11.62 0.46
CA ASN A 158 -6.35 11.60 -0.26
C ASN A 158 -6.45 12.75 -1.28
N GLY A 159 -6.13 13.98 -0.86
CA GLY A 159 -6.15 15.15 -1.74
C GLY A 159 -5.13 15.06 -2.87
N THR A 160 -3.96 14.50 -2.60
CA THR A 160 -2.94 14.24 -3.62
C THR A 160 -3.40 13.20 -4.65
N LEU A 161 -4.05 12.12 -4.21
CA LEU A 161 -4.61 11.11 -5.12
C LEU A 161 -5.77 11.67 -5.95
N ASP A 162 -6.65 12.47 -5.37
CA ASP A 162 -7.73 13.18 -6.10
C ASP A 162 -7.18 14.14 -7.17
N GLN A 163 -6.05 14.79 -6.89
CA GLN A 163 -5.35 15.64 -7.83
C GLN A 163 -4.74 14.83 -8.98
N ILE A 164 -4.11 13.69 -8.67
CA ILE A 164 -3.59 12.76 -9.67
C ILE A 164 -4.72 12.27 -10.60
N ASP A 165 -5.85 11.81 -10.04
CA ASP A 165 -7.03 11.39 -10.82
C ASP A 165 -7.57 12.53 -11.70
N THR A 166 -7.69 13.73 -11.13
CA THR A 166 -8.13 14.93 -11.85
C THR A 166 -7.22 15.22 -13.05
N ILE A 167 -5.91 15.15 -12.86
CA ILE A 167 -4.95 15.38 -13.95
C ILE A 167 -5.07 14.24 -14.99
N MET A 168 -5.08 12.98 -14.56
CA MET A 168 -5.20 11.82 -15.45
C MET A 168 -6.46 11.86 -16.32
N VAL A 169 -7.62 11.96 -15.68
CA VAL A 169 -8.93 11.78 -16.32
C VAL A 169 -9.39 13.08 -16.95
N ARG A 170 -9.47 14.17 -16.17
CA ARG A 170 -10.08 15.42 -16.64
C ARG A 170 -9.16 16.17 -17.60
N GLN A 171 -7.84 16.09 -17.39
CA GLN A 171 -6.87 16.75 -18.28
C GLN A 171 -6.37 15.84 -19.39
N GLY A 172 -6.76 14.56 -19.39
CA GLY A 172 -6.55 13.61 -20.47
C GLY A 172 -5.08 13.27 -20.72
N VAL A 173 -4.30 13.08 -19.64
CA VAL A 173 -2.83 12.89 -19.70
C VAL A 173 -2.46 11.76 -20.64
N TYR A 174 -3.09 10.60 -20.54
CA TYR A 174 -2.76 9.45 -21.40
C TYR A 174 -2.95 9.76 -22.88
N TYR A 175 -4.02 10.47 -23.24
CA TYR A 175 -4.27 10.85 -24.62
C TYR A 175 -3.21 11.82 -25.14
N LYS A 176 -2.88 12.86 -24.36
CA LYS A 176 -1.89 13.87 -24.73
C LYS A 176 -0.47 13.29 -24.79
N ALA A 177 -0.09 12.49 -23.79
CA ALA A 177 1.17 11.75 -23.78
C ALA A 177 1.29 10.81 -24.99
N GLN A 178 0.20 10.16 -25.41
CA GLN A 178 0.22 9.32 -26.61
C GLN A 178 0.45 10.14 -27.90
N LEU A 179 -0.17 11.31 -28.02
CA LEU A 179 0.02 12.18 -29.19
C LEU A 179 1.47 12.65 -29.29
N GLU A 180 2.04 13.10 -28.17
CA GLU A 180 3.41 13.59 -28.12
C GLU A 180 4.43 12.44 -28.26
N ALA A 181 4.14 11.26 -27.70
CA ALA A 181 4.99 10.09 -27.91
C ALA A 181 5.00 9.67 -29.38
N LYS A 182 3.89 9.80 -30.11
CA LYS A 182 3.82 9.49 -31.56
C LYS A 182 4.66 10.43 -32.41
N SER A 183 4.73 11.72 -32.08
CA SER A 183 5.57 12.69 -32.79
C SER A 183 7.07 12.49 -32.50
N THR A 184 7.42 11.80 -31.41
CA THR A 184 8.80 11.67 -30.90
C THR A 184 9.35 10.24 -30.86
N ILE A 185 8.65 9.24 -31.45
CA ILE A 185 9.07 7.82 -31.48
C ILE A 185 10.52 7.66 -31.94
N CYS A 186 10.93 8.40 -32.98
CA CYS A 186 12.24 8.26 -33.59
C CYS A 186 13.39 8.82 -32.74
N SER A 187 13.11 9.74 -31.82
CA SER A 187 14.15 10.35 -30.96
C SER A 187 14.50 9.49 -29.74
N PHE A 188 13.59 8.63 -29.29
CA PHE A 188 13.73 7.93 -28.00
C PHE A 188 13.92 6.41 -28.12
N GLY A 189 13.75 5.84 -29.32
CA GLY A 189 13.86 4.38 -29.50
C GLY A 189 12.77 3.58 -28.76
N LEU A 190 11.73 4.25 -28.25
CA LEU A 190 10.59 3.66 -27.58
C LEU A 190 9.32 3.93 -28.41
N SER A 191 8.45 2.94 -28.46
CA SER A 191 7.11 3.07 -29.02
C SER A 191 6.20 3.90 -28.11
N ALA A 192 5.18 4.54 -28.68
CA ALA A 192 4.18 5.26 -27.90
C ALA A 192 3.50 4.37 -26.83
N GLN A 193 3.33 3.08 -27.11
CA GLN A 193 2.81 2.11 -26.15
C GLN A 193 3.74 1.92 -24.95
N GLN A 194 5.06 1.90 -25.14
CA GLN A 194 6.01 1.81 -24.03
C GLN A 194 5.98 3.06 -23.15
N VAL A 195 5.82 4.25 -23.74
CA VAL A 195 5.66 5.50 -22.98
C VAL A 195 4.39 5.45 -22.12
N LEU A 196 3.26 5.02 -22.70
CA LEU A 196 2.01 4.88 -21.96
C LEU A 196 2.11 3.82 -20.84
N TYR A 197 2.81 2.73 -21.09
CA TYR A 197 3.06 1.70 -20.08
C TYR A 197 3.86 2.25 -18.89
N GLN A 198 4.91 3.03 -19.14
CA GLN A 198 5.70 3.66 -18.08
C GLN A 198 4.86 4.66 -17.27
N LEU A 199 4.10 5.51 -17.95
CA LEU A 199 3.19 6.46 -17.30
C LEU A 199 2.14 5.73 -16.45
N TYR A 200 1.56 4.65 -16.98
CA TYR A 200 0.61 3.83 -16.23
C TYR A 200 1.23 3.25 -14.96
N ASN A 201 2.43 2.65 -15.06
CA ASN A 201 3.11 2.06 -13.92
C ASN A 201 3.46 3.09 -12.85
N ALA A 202 4.01 4.24 -13.24
CA ALA A 202 4.41 5.31 -12.32
C ALA A 202 3.24 5.77 -11.43
N ILE A 203 2.14 6.10 -12.09
CA ILE A 203 0.88 6.51 -11.44
C ILE A 203 0.33 5.37 -10.60
N SER A 204 0.27 4.17 -11.17
CA SER A 204 -0.36 3.02 -10.52
C SER A 204 0.33 2.59 -9.23
N ILE A 205 1.66 2.62 -9.22
CA ILE A 205 2.45 2.35 -8.02
C ILE A 205 2.26 3.46 -6.99
N THR A 206 2.21 4.72 -7.43
CA THR A 206 1.96 5.87 -6.56
C THR A 206 0.59 5.77 -5.87
N GLU A 207 -0.47 5.51 -6.64
CA GLU A 207 -1.81 5.29 -6.09
C GLU A 207 -1.81 4.15 -5.08
N LEU A 208 -1.20 3.02 -5.42
CA LEU A 208 -1.14 1.85 -4.54
C LEU A 208 -0.42 2.17 -3.22
N LYS A 209 0.69 2.91 -3.27
CA LYS A 209 1.39 3.41 -2.09
C LYS A 209 0.48 4.31 -1.26
N GLY A 210 -0.15 5.30 -1.89
CA GLY A 210 -1.07 6.22 -1.22
C GLY A 210 -2.22 5.50 -0.50
N TYR A 211 -2.95 4.65 -1.23
CA TYR A 211 -4.05 3.86 -0.66
C TYR A 211 -3.57 2.94 0.47
N SER A 212 -2.42 2.29 0.31
CA SER A 212 -1.88 1.42 1.36
C SER A 212 -1.58 2.16 2.66
N MET A 213 -1.00 3.37 2.57
CA MET A 213 -0.77 4.21 3.74
C MET A 213 -2.07 4.65 4.38
N MET A 214 -3.05 5.11 3.58
CA MET A 214 -4.35 5.55 4.10
C MET A 214 -5.08 4.43 4.85
N GLN A 215 -5.16 3.24 4.25
CA GLN A 215 -5.82 2.09 4.87
C GLN A 215 -5.11 1.63 6.13
N PHE A 216 -3.77 1.58 6.11
CA PHE A 216 -2.99 1.32 7.31
C PHE A 216 -3.30 2.32 8.42
N SER A 217 -3.24 3.62 8.12
CA SER A 217 -3.49 4.69 9.10
C SER A 217 -4.88 4.60 9.71
N TRP A 218 -5.91 4.31 8.92
CA TRP A 218 -7.27 4.14 9.43
C TRP A 218 -7.38 2.90 10.35
N MET A 219 -6.84 1.76 9.92
CA MET A 219 -6.82 0.53 10.72
C MET A 219 -6.02 0.70 12.03
N LEU A 220 -4.94 1.47 11.99
CA LEU A 220 -4.09 1.81 13.13
C LEU A 220 -4.85 2.67 14.14
N LEU A 221 -5.54 3.71 13.67
CA LEU A 221 -6.40 4.56 14.52
C LEU A 221 -7.51 3.74 15.17
N LYS A 222 -8.16 2.85 14.42
CA LYS A 222 -9.17 1.94 14.97
C LYS A 222 -8.57 1.02 16.05
N ALA A 223 -7.36 0.49 15.85
CA ALA A 223 -6.67 -0.32 16.84
C ALA A 223 -6.35 0.43 18.15
N TYR A 224 -6.08 1.74 18.07
CA TYR A 224 -5.94 2.60 19.26
C TYR A 224 -7.28 3.06 19.87
N GLY A 225 -8.42 2.72 19.27
CA GLY A 225 -9.73 3.22 19.68
C GLY A 225 -9.94 4.71 19.38
N LYS A 226 -9.22 5.24 18.39
CA LYS A 226 -9.26 6.64 17.94
C LYS A 226 -9.82 6.80 16.52
N GLY A 227 -10.15 5.70 15.84
CA GLY A 227 -10.88 5.70 14.57
C GLY A 227 -12.35 5.39 14.82
N GLU A 228 -13.24 6.24 14.28
CA GLU A 228 -14.67 5.94 14.15
C GLU A 228 -14.94 5.00 12.97
#